data_AF-A0AAU0HPF1-F1
#
_entry.id   AF-A0AAU0HPF1-F1
#
_cell.length_a   1.000
_cell.length_b   1.000
_cell.length_c   1.000
_cell.angle_alpha   90.00
_cell.angle_beta   90.00
_cell.angle_gamma   90.00
#
_symmetry.space_group_name_H-M   'P 1'
#
loop_
_entity.id
_entity.type
_entity.pdbx_description
1 polymer ?
#
loop_
_entity_poly.entity_id
_entity_poly.type
_entity_poly.pdbx_seq_one_letter_code
_entity_poly.pdbx_strand_id
1 'polypeptide(L)'
;MHRSLATSWSDPALADATILSWRAAAAAFCLSALLCWPMLVFGGPIVFFDTGLYIGNGAELWSRFADALGWSGSVGDDAARPEIGQLRSVSYALWSFVTSRTFLWARAPALLQTWMTILMLMVLIPRGTLRRPLWMILSAMCLAAVTTLPWYASYAMPDLLAATLVLFYAGLATRLDRAGWGWRVFLLAVGSFAVSSHYGNIPLAAGLAVIVVVLRLARGRLAAWHVAWAVLPILATLALNSAGSQVSGGGGSSIAPKRLPILLARSVADGPALDYLSGACPAGADLAICRLMPEIPGDVETFLWSDAGIQGLDAEGLAAIRDEEIAILWHAFLAYPGRQAEALLGNATRQLFEVGTDDLYPALRGDQEEMRAYRDSFTILAVFDPVVKLGTFLLCAFALWLALARIYTREEALALAVCLAGILGNAAIFGGLSAPVDRYQSRLVWVVPALALLAWSRHAAGRSIRHRGRSP
;
A
#
# COMPACT_ATOMS: atom_id res chain seq x y z
N MET A 1 -1.26 49.41 21.72
CA MET A 1 -2.04 48.57 20.78
C MET A 1 -1.38 47.20 20.48
N HIS A 2 -0.68 46.57 21.44
CA HIS A 2 -0.04 45.26 21.28
C HIS A 2 -0.45 44.27 22.38
N ARG A 3 -1.74 43.91 22.43
CA ARG A 3 -2.26 42.79 23.22
C ARG A 3 -3.44 42.18 22.45
N SER A 4 -3.22 41.18 21.61
CA SER A 4 -4.29 40.29 21.09
C SER A 4 -3.78 39.17 20.13
N LEU A 5 -2.74 38.40 20.48
CA LEU A 5 -2.39 37.20 19.69
C LEU A 5 -2.19 35.92 20.54
N ALA A 6 -2.34 36.00 21.86
CA ALA A 6 -2.09 34.86 22.76
C ALA A 6 -3.37 34.14 23.25
N THR A 7 -4.58 34.64 22.95
CA THR A 7 -5.82 34.17 23.62
C THR A 7 -6.76 33.33 22.75
N SER A 8 -6.45 33.03 21.48
CA SER A 8 -7.35 32.20 20.64
C SER A 8 -7.15 30.69 20.76
N TRP A 9 -6.18 30.21 21.56
CA TRP A 9 -5.77 28.80 21.59
C TRP A 9 -6.34 27.97 22.74
N SER A 10 -7.31 28.51 23.49
CA SER A 10 -7.99 27.84 24.61
C SER A 10 -9.40 27.37 24.32
N ASP A 11 -9.89 27.51 23.09
CA ASP A 11 -11.22 27.04 22.69
C ASP A 11 -11.22 25.50 22.55
N PRO A 12 -12.04 24.77 23.33
CA PRO A 12 -12.22 23.32 23.18
C PRO A 12 -12.61 22.90 21.76
N ALA A 13 -13.37 23.74 21.05
CA ALA A 13 -13.79 23.46 19.67
C ALA A 13 -12.61 23.45 18.69
N LEU A 14 -11.60 24.31 18.92
CA LEU A 14 -10.36 24.32 18.13
C LEU A 14 -9.47 23.13 18.45
N ALA A 15 -9.54 22.56 19.66
CA ALA A 15 -8.73 21.40 20.05
C ALA A 15 -9.15 20.12 19.32
N ASP A 16 -10.43 19.97 19.03
CA ASP A 16 -11.01 18.78 18.39
C ASP A 16 -10.91 18.78 16.86
N ALA A 17 -10.72 19.94 16.22
CA ALA A 17 -10.62 20.02 14.75
C ALA A 17 -9.30 19.43 14.20
N THR A 18 -9.31 18.98 12.94
CA THR A 18 -8.12 18.39 12.26
C THR A 18 -7.09 19.46 11.90
N ILE A 19 -5.80 19.15 11.93
CA ILE A 19 -4.72 20.12 11.59
C ILE A 19 -4.68 20.53 10.11
N LEU A 20 -5.45 19.88 9.25
CA LEU A 20 -5.50 20.15 7.81
C LEU A 20 -5.75 21.62 7.49
N SER A 21 -4.84 22.16 6.69
CA SER A 21 -4.80 23.52 6.14
C SER A 21 -3.71 23.56 5.05
N TRP A 22 -3.69 24.58 4.20
CA TRP A 22 -2.62 24.72 3.20
C TRP A 22 -1.22 24.80 3.82
N ARG A 23 -1.09 25.44 4.98
CA ARG A 23 0.17 25.50 5.74
C ARG A 23 0.57 24.13 6.27
N ALA A 24 -0.38 23.34 6.76
CA ALA A 24 -0.12 21.97 7.20
C ALA A 24 0.26 21.07 6.01
N ALA A 25 -0.35 21.28 4.84
CA ALA A 25 0.02 20.55 3.64
C ALA A 25 1.43 20.86 3.15
N ALA A 26 1.85 22.12 3.21
CA ALA A 26 3.25 22.50 2.94
C ALA A 26 4.21 21.89 3.98
N ALA A 27 3.84 21.90 5.27
CA ALA A 27 4.65 21.26 6.31
C ALA A 27 4.74 19.74 6.13
N ALA A 28 3.64 19.09 5.72
CA ALA A 28 3.62 17.66 5.37
C ALA A 28 4.57 17.38 4.20
N PHE A 29 4.65 18.28 3.22
CA PHE A 29 5.56 18.13 2.09
C PHE A 29 7.02 18.21 2.53
N CYS A 30 7.37 19.20 3.36
CA CYS A 30 8.71 19.29 3.93
C CYS A 30 9.07 18.05 4.78
N LEU A 31 8.15 17.57 5.61
CA LEU A 31 8.35 16.34 6.39
C LEU A 31 8.53 15.12 5.47
N SER A 32 7.78 15.05 4.38
CA SER A 32 7.91 13.96 3.41
C SER A 32 9.28 13.97 2.73
N ALA A 33 9.78 15.14 2.34
CA ALA A 33 11.13 15.29 1.81
C ALA A 33 12.22 14.86 2.81
N LEU A 34 12.02 15.13 4.11
CA LEU A 34 12.91 14.65 5.18
C LEU A 34 12.81 13.14 5.41
N LEU A 35 11.61 12.55 5.30
CA LEU A 35 11.41 11.10 5.43
C LEU A 35 12.01 10.33 4.26
N CYS A 36 12.06 10.94 3.07
CA CYS A 36 12.75 10.43 1.89
C CYS A 36 14.29 10.55 1.98
N TRP A 37 14.88 10.66 3.19
CA TRP A 37 16.33 10.76 3.36
C TRP A 37 17.11 9.58 2.74
N PRO A 38 16.63 8.33 2.68
CA PRO A 38 17.36 7.27 2.01
C PRO A 38 17.65 7.60 0.54
N MET A 39 16.75 8.31 -0.14
CA MET A 39 16.98 8.74 -1.53
C MET A 39 18.12 9.75 -1.67
N LEU A 40 18.37 10.55 -0.62
CA LEU A 40 19.50 11.48 -0.58
C LEU A 40 20.81 10.73 -0.39
N VAL A 41 20.81 9.66 0.43
CA VAL A 41 21.99 8.82 0.68
C VAL A 41 22.37 8.00 -0.55
N PHE A 42 21.39 7.41 -1.23
CA PHE A 42 21.63 6.62 -2.43
C PHE A 42 21.75 7.45 -3.71
N GLY A 43 21.40 8.73 -3.65
CA GLY A 43 21.32 9.59 -4.81
C GLY A 43 20.16 9.25 -5.77
N GLY A 44 19.33 8.24 -5.49
CA GLY A 44 18.22 7.75 -6.32
C GLY A 44 17.07 7.17 -5.50
N PRO A 45 15.90 6.88 -6.09
CA PRO A 45 14.85 6.18 -5.38
C PRO A 45 15.28 4.73 -5.07
N ILE A 46 14.58 4.12 -4.11
CA ILE A 46 14.60 2.67 -3.96
C ILE A 46 13.61 2.09 -4.96
N VAL A 47 13.97 1.02 -5.65
CA VAL A 47 13.18 0.38 -6.71
C VAL A 47 12.99 -1.10 -6.44
N PHE A 48 12.12 -1.70 -7.26
CA PHE A 48 11.88 -3.13 -7.36
C PHE A 48 12.02 -3.56 -8.82
N PHE A 49 12.07 -4.87 -9.08
CA PHE A 49 12.28 -5.37 -10.45
C PHE A 49 11.16 -4.93 -11.40
N ASP A 50 9.95 -4.72 -10.88
CA ASP A 50 8.79 -4.24 -11.64
C ASP A 50 8.69 -2.70 -11.73
N THR A 51 9.57 -1.91 -11.09
CA THR A 51 9.46 -0.44 -11.08
C THR A 51 9.53 0.15 -12.49
N GLY A 52 10.47 -0.33 -13.32
CA GLY A 52 10.59 0.11 -14.71
C GLY A 52 9.34 -0.18 -15.55
N LEU A 53 8.67 -1.31 -15.27
CA LEU A 53 7.43 -1.69 -15.95
C LEU A 53 6.28 -0.70 -15.69
N TYR A 54 6.18 -0.13 -14.48
CA TYR A 54 5.15 0.89 -14.22
C TYR A 54 5.34 2.15 -15.07
N ILE A 55 6.58 2.63 -15.19
CA ILE A 55 6.88 3.84 -15.98
C ILE A 55 6.69 3.55 -17.48
N GLY A 56 7.21 2.42 -17.96
CA GLY A 56 7.08 1.98 -19.36
C GLY A 56 5.62 1.77 -19.78
N ASN A 57 4.85 1.00 -19.00
CA ASN A 57 3.42 0.79 -19.24
C ASN A 57 2.63 2.10 -19.16
N GLY A 58 3.03 3.03 -18.29
CA GLY A 58 2.38 4.34 -18.19
C GLY A 58 2.54 5.18 -19.46
N ALA A 59 3.69 5.10 -20.12
CA ALA A 59 3.94 5.77 -21.40
C ALA A 59 3.02 5.23 -22.51
N GLU A 60 2.89 3.91 -22.59
CA GLU A 60 2.07 3.23 -23.59
C GLU A 60 0.56 3.38 -23.29
N LEU A 61 0.15 3.38 -22.03
CA LEU A 61 -1.24 3.70 -21.68
C LEU A 61 -1.56 5.15 -22.04
N TRP A 62 -0.65 6.08 -21.77
CA TRP A 62 -0.84 7.49 -22.11
C TRP A 62 -1.02 7.71 -23.61
N SER A 63 -0.20 7.08 -24.45
CA SER A 63 -0.32 7.19 -25.91
C SER A 63 -1.68 6.66 -26.37
N ARG A 64 -2.08 5.47 -25.93
CA ARG A 64 -3.36 4.86 -26.28
C ARG A 64 -4.57 5.68 -25.82
N PHE A 65 -4.51 6.27 -24.62
CA PHE A 65 -5.55 7.20 -24.16
C PHE A 65 -5.61 8.47 -25.01
N ALA A 66 -4.46 9.03 -25.40
CA ALA A 66 -4.41 10.20 -26.27
C ALA A 66 -5.03 9.89 -27.64
N ASP A 67 -4.77 8.72 -28.22
CA ASP A 67 -5.37 8.28 -29.48
C ASP A 67 -6.88 8.09 -29.36
N ALA A 68 -7.34 7.40 -28.31
CA ALA A 68 -8.77 7.18 -28.06
C ALA A 68 -9.55 8.50 -27.89
N LEU A 69 -8.89 9.57 -27.43
CA LEU A 69 -9.45 10.91 -27.28
C LEU A 69 -9.22 11.81 -28.51
N GLY A 70 -8.55 11.32 -29.55
CA GLY A 70 -8.21 12.10 -30.76
C GLY A 70 -7.21 13.24 -30.50
N TRP A 71 -6.39 13.13 -29.45
CA TRP A 71 -5.39 14.13 -29.07
C TRP A 71 -4.03 13.91 -29.74
N SER A 72 -3.79 12.75 -30.33
CA SER A 72 -2.59 12.50 -31.11
C SER A 72 -2.71 13.12 -32.51
N GLY A 73 -1.84 14.08 -32.81
CA GLY A 73 -1.60 14.50 -34.18
C GLY A 73 -0.80 13.42 -34.89
N SER A 74 -1.44 12.63 -35.75
CA SER A 74 -0.81 11.84 -36.83
C SER A 74 0.54 11.17 -36.47
N VAL A 75 0.62 10.43 -35.36
CA VAL A 75 1.70 9.47 -35.16
C VAL A 75 1.25 8.20 -35.87
N GLY A 76 1.80 7.97 -37.06
CA GLY A 76 1.32 6.97 -38.03
C GLY A 76 1.05 5.59 -37.42
N ASP A 77 0.00 4.96 -37.93
CA ASP A 77 -0.49 3.61 -37.61
C ASP A 77 0.54 2.47 -37.86
N ASP A 78 1.74 2.77 -38.38
CA ASP A 78 2.67 1.77 -38.93
C ASP A 78 3.84 1.39 -38.02
N ALA A 79 3.97 1.97 -36.82
CA ALA A 79 4.93 1.45 -35.84
C ALA A 79 4.27 0.34 -35.02
N ALA A 80 4.75 -0.90 -35.16
CA ALA A 80 4.36 -2.03 -34.30
C ALA A 80 4.54 -1.62 -32.84
N ARG A 81 3.43 -1.29 -32.17
CA ARG A 81 3.46 -0.84 -30.78
C ARG A 81 3.83 -2.01 -29.89
N PRO A 82 4.75 -1.83 -28.93
CA PRO A 82 5.06 -2.90 -27.99
C PRO A 82 3.78 -3.29 -27.24
N GLU A 83 3.49 -4.59 -27.24
CA GLU A 83 2.34 -5.10 -26.51
C GLU A 83 2.58 -4.94 -24.99
N ILE A 84 1.58 -4.42 -24.28
CA ILE A 84 1.61 -4.43 -22.80
C ILE A 84 1.44 -5.88 -22.36
N GLY A 85 2.52 -6.62 -22.09
CA GLY A 85 2.42 -8.03 -21.69
C GLY A 85 1.88 -8.25 -20.27
N GLN A 86 2.22 -7.36 -19.34
CA GLN A 86 1.79 -7.40 -17.95
C GLN A 86 1.36 -6.01 -17.48
N LEU A 87 0.20 -5.91 -16.83
CA LEU A 87 -0.29 -4.65 -16.26
C LEU A 87 -0.60 -4.84 -14.78
N ARG A 88 0.13 -4.12 -13.91
CA ARG A 88 0.01 -4.25 -12.44
C ARG A 88 -0.96 -3.23 -11.82
N SER A 89 -1.14 -2.06 -12.46
CA SER A 89 -2.17 -1.07 -12.17
C SER A 89 -2.19 -0.01 -13.27
N VAL A 90 -3.38 0.34 -13.75
CA VAL A 90 -3.59 1.43 -14.72
C VAL A 90 -3.26 2.78 -14.09
N SER A 91 -3.79 3.05 -12.89
CA SER A 91 -3.67 4.36 -12.24
C SER A 91 -2.25 4.66 -11.81
N TYR A 92 -1.56 3.68 -11.20
CA TYR A 92 -0.19 3.89 -10.74
C TYR A 92 0.79 4.00 -11.91
N ALA A 93 0.62 3.21 -12.97
CA ALA A 93 1.45 3.31 -14.17
C ALA A 93 1.36 4.72 -14.79
N LEU A 94 0.15 5.21 -15.07
CA LEU A 94 -0.08 6.56 -15.59
C LEU A 94 0.50 7.65 -14.67
N TRP A 95 0.24 7.54 -13.36
CA TRP A 95 0.75 8.51 -12.40
C TRP A 95 2.28 8.50 -12.30
N SER A 96 2.90 7.32 -12.26
CA SER A 96 4.37 7.20 -12.21
C SER A 96 5.00 7.79 -13.47
N PHE A 97 4.42 7.53 -14.64
CA PHE A 97 4.87 8.10 -15.89
C PHE A 97 4.79 9.62 -15.89
N VAL A 98 3.60 10.19 -15.57
CA VAL A 98 3.39 11.64 -15.57
C VAL A 98 4.32 12.33 -14.55
N THR A 99 4.42 11.81 -13.33
CA THR A 99 5.25 12.41 -12.28
C THR A 99 6.75 12.25 -12.55
N SER A 100 7.16 11.16 -13.22
CA SER A 100 8.54 10.94 -13.62
C SER A 100 9.04 11.84 -14.76
N ARG A 101 8.17 12.61 -15.43
CA ARG A 101 8.57 13.60 -16.46
C ARG A 101 9.18 14.89 -15.90
N THR A 102 9.35 14.98 -14.59
CA THR A 102 10.04 16.10 -13.94
C THR A 102 11.55 15.84 -13.87
N PHE A 103 12.34 16.87 -13.54
CA PHE A 103 13.79 16.71 -13.30
C PHE A 103 14.12 15.72 -12.16
N LEU A 104 13.13 15.40 -11.31
CA LEU A 104 13.27 14.45 -10.21
C LEU A 104 13.15 12.99 -10.67
N TRP A 105 12.63 12.74 -11.88
CA TRP A 105 12.39 11.40 -12.42
C TRP A 105 11.61 10.51 -11.43
N ALA A 106 11.98 9.24 -11.23
CA ALA A 106 11.33 8.32 -10.30
C ALA A 106 11.41 8.73 -8.82
N ARG A 107 12.10 9.84 -8.49
CA ARG A 107 12.04 10.44 -7.14
C ARG A 107 10.72 11.18 -6.90
N ALA A 108 10.16 11.79 -7.93
CA ALA A 108 8.89 12.52 -7.83
C ALA A 108 7.72 11.65 -7.36
N PRO A 109 7.47 10.45 -7.95
CA PRO A 109 6.40 9.60 -7.45
C PRO A 109 6.60 9.24 -5.97
N ALA A 110 7.78 8.75 -5.57
CA ALA A 110 8.07 8.38 -4.18
C ALA A 110 7.77 9.53 -3.19
N LEU A 111 8.22 10.75 -3.50
CA LEU A 111 7.96 11.94 -2.68
C LEU A 111 6.46 12.29 -2.60
N LEU A 112 5.75 12.26 -3.74
CA LEU A 112 4.35 12.65 -3.80
C LEU A 112 3.44 11.65 -3.07
N GLN A 113 3.69 10.33 -3.20
CA GLN A 113 2.92 9.35 -2.44
C GLN A 113 3.21 9.41 -0.94
N THR A 114 4.45 9.73 -0.54
CA THR A 114 4.79 9.97 0.85
C THR A 114 4.02 11.17 1.39
N TRP A 115 3.96 12.26 0.62
CA TRP A 115 3.17 13.44 0.98
C TRP A 115 1.68 13.13 1.17
N MET A 116 1.09 12.36 0.25
CA MET A 116 -0.30 11.89 0.37
C MET A 116 -0.52 11.04 1.65
N THR A 117 0.42 10.15 1.95
CA THR A 117 0.38 9.29 3.15
C THR A 117 0.46 10.11 4.43
N ILE A 118 1.38 11.07 4.50
CA ILE A 118 1.54 11.95 5.66
C ILE A 118 0.32 12.86 5.83
N LEU A 119 -0.29 13.35 4.74
CA LEU A 119 -1.55 14.09 4.80
C LEU A 119 -2.69 13.24 5.39
N MET A 120 -2.78 11.96 5.03
CA MET A 120 -3.75 11.05 5.65
C MET A 120 -3.47 10.84 7.13
N LEU A 121 -2.21 10.67 7.54
CA LEU A 121 -1.86 10.58 8.95
C LEU A 121 -2.26 11.85 9.72
N MET A 122 -2.10 13.03 9.11
CA MET A 122 -2.48 14.31 9.71
C MET A 122 -3.98 14.45 9.98
N VAL A 123 -4.85 13.73 9.24
CA VAL A 123 -6.31 13.68 9.54
C VAL A 123 -6.54 13.15 10.96
N LEU A 124 -5.70 12.23 11.42
CA LEU A 124 -5.83 11.58 12.72
C LEU A 124 -5.30 12.45 13.86
N ILE A 125 -4.57 13.54 13.56
CA ILE A 125 -3.94 14.41 14.56
C ILE A 125 -4.91 15.55 14.95
N PRO A 126 -5.36 15.63 16.21
CA PRO A 126 -6.13 16.77 16.70
C PRO A 126 -5.27 18.04 16.73
N ARG A 127 -5.86 19.20 16.41
CA ARG A 127 -5.20 20.52 16.47
C ARG A 127 -4.59 20.82 17.83
N GLY A 128 -5.19 20.34 18.91
CA GLY A 128 -4.62 20.47 20.25
C GLY A 128 -3.20 19.90 20.41
N THR A 129 -2.82 18.93 19.58
CA THR A 129 -1.49 18.29 19.61
C THR A 129 -0.37 19.24 19.14
N LEU A 130 -0.69 20.20 18.26
CA LEU A 130 0.27 21.19 17.75
C LEU A 130 0.80 22.15 18.83
N ARG A 131 0.18 22.17 20.02
CA ARG A 131 0.63 23.01 21.15
C ARG A 131 2.01 22.59 21.68
N ARG A 132 2.58 21.46 21.21
CA ARG A 132 3.87 20.91 21.67
C ARG A 132 4.73 20.41 20.50
N PRO A 133 5.34 21.32 19.72
CA PRO A 133 6.10 20.96 18.52
C PRO A 133 7.29 20.03 18.82
N LEU A 134 7.94 20.17 19.98
CA LEU A 134 9.10 19.33 20.34
C LEU A 134 8.77 17.83 20.34
N TRP A 135 7.69 17.40 20.99
CA TRP A 135 7.31 15.99 21.04
C TRP A 135 6.90 15.43 19.67
N MET A 136 6.30 16.28 18.84
CA MET A 136 5.99 15.90 17.45
C MET A 136 7.26 15.73 16.62
N ILE A 137 8.25 16.62 16.77
CA ILE A 137 9.56 16.51 16.11
C ILE A 137 10.28 15.24 16.58
N LEU A 138 10.35 14.98 17.89
CA LEU A 138 10.96 13.76 18.42
C LEU A 138 10.27 12.49 17.93
N SER A 139 8.93 12.50 17.84
CA SER A 139 8.16 11.39 17.28
C SER A 139 8.49 11.16 15.81
N ALA A 140 8.56 12.23 15.01
CA ALA A 140 8.92 12.15 13.60
C ALA A 140 10.36 11.64 13.41
N MET A 141 11.32 12.13 14.21
CA MET A 141 12.70 11.67 14.19
C MET A 141 12.81 10.19 14.58
N CYS A 142 12.05 9.76 15.60
CA CYS A 142 12.01 8.36 16.01
C CYS A 142 11.49 7.47 14.87
N LEU A 143 10.36 7.83 14.25
CA LEU A 143 9.85 7.10 13.09
C LEU A 143 10.85 7.04 11.93
N ALA A 144 11.50 8.17 11.64
CA ALA A 144 12.48 8.28 10.56
C ALA A 144 13.77 7.50 10.81
N ALA A 145 14.08 7.14 12.06
CA ALA A 145 15.34 6.49 12.42
C ALA A 145 15.20 4.97 12.67
N VAL A 146 14.09 4.52 13.24
CA VAL A 146 13.97 3.13 13.75
C VAL A 146 12.78 2.34 13.19
N THR A 147 12.11 2.85 12.16
CA THR A 147 11.01 2.12 11.49
C THR A 147 11.28 1.92 10.01
N THR A 148 10.42 1.13 9.37
CA THR A 148 10.45 0.91 7.92
C THR A 148 10.00 2.13 7.11
N LEU A 149 9.30 3.11 7.71
CA LEU A 149 8.73 4.28 7.04
C LEU A 149 9.68 5.00 6.06
N PRO A 150 10.89 5.46 6.44
CA PRO A 150 11.77 6.19 5.52
C PRO A 150 12.16 5.40 4.27
N TRP A 151 12.31 4.08 4.40
CA TRP A 151 12.67 3.19 3.30
C TRP A 151 11.51 3.06 2.30
N TYR A 152 10.28 2.85 2.78
CA TYR A 152 9.09 2.81 1.93
C TYR A 152 8.65 4.20 1.44
N ALA A 153 8.99 5.27 2.15
CA ALA A 153 8.86 6.65 1.66
C ALA A 153 9.76 6.92 0.45
N SER A 154 10.89 6.22 0.38
CA SER A 154 11.88 6.32 -0.68
C SER A 154 11.64 5.36 -1.84
N TYR A 155 10.64 4.48 -1.70
CA TYR A 155 10.39 3.37 -2.61
C TYR A 155 9.46 3.80 -3.74
N ALA A 156 9.93 3.69 -4.99
CA ALA A 156 9.20 4.05 -6.21
C ALA A 156 8.25 2.93 -6.67
N MET A 157 7.45 2.43 -5.73
CA MET A 157 6.42 1.41 -5.91
C MET A 157 5.15 1.80 -5.14
N PRO A 158 3.96 1.30 -5.52
CA PRO A 158 2.69 1.69 -4.88
C PRO A 158 2.55 1.22 -3.43
N ASP A 159 3.52 0.49 -2.88
CA ASP A 159 3.45 -0.15 -1.57
C ASP A 159 3.03 0.79 -0.42
N LEU A 160 3.58 2.01 -0.36
CA LEU A 160 3.22 2.95 0.70
C LEU A 160 1.74 3.39 0.64
N LEU A 161 1.11 3.30 -0.54
CA LEU A 161 -0.31 3.63 -0.69
C LEU A 161 -1.21 2.62 0.05
N ALA A 162 -0.74 1.42 0.40
CA ALA A 162 -1.45 0.53 1.30
C ALA A 162 -1.63 1.16 2.70
N ALA A 163 -0.62 1.87 3.22
CA ALA A 163 -0.75 2.64 4.45
C ALA A 163 -1.72 3.82 4.28
N THR A 164 -1.66 4.51 3.13
CA THR A 164 -2.59 5.61 2.81
C THR A 164 -4.04 5.15 2.83
N LEU A 165 -4.33 3.99 2.23
CA LEU A 165 -5.63 3.33 2.25
C LEU A 165 -6.11 3.10 3.69
N VAL A 166 -5.28 2.45 4.51
CA VAL A 166 -5.62 2.11 5.90
C VAL A 166 -5.89 3.38 6.71
N LEU A 167 -5.06 4.41 6.55
CA LEU A 167 -5.22 5.70 7.21
C LEU A 167 -6.50 6.43 6.75
N PHE A 168 -6.88 6.32 5.47
CA PHE A 168 -8.15 6.86 4.97
C PHE A 168 -9.35 6.23 5.69
N TYR A 169 -9.41 4.90 5.79
CA TYR A 169 -10.50 4.22 6.51
C TYR A 169 -10.45 4.49 8.03
N ALA A 170 -9.27 4.59 8.63
CA ALA A 170 -9.14 5.02 10.03
C ALA A 170 -9.66 6.46 10.24
N GLY A 171 -9.41 7.35 9.29
CA GLY A 171 -9.95 8.71 9.25
C GLY A 171 -11.47 8.70 9.14
N LEU A 172 -12.01 7.92 8.19
CA LEU A 172 -13.45 7.76 7.97
C LEU A 172 -14.16 7.17 9.20
N ALA A 173 -13.50 6.33 9.98
CA ALA A 173 -14.05 5.81 11.24
C ALA A 173 -14.05 6.85 12.38
N THR A 174 -13.23 7.90 12.30
CA THR A 174 -12.93 8.78 13.46
C THR A 174 -13.17 10.27 13.22
N ARG A 175 -12.33 10.92 12.40
CA ARG A 175 -12.18 12.38 12.36
C ARG A 175 -12.37 13.00 10.98
N LEU A 176 -12.62 12.22 9.93
CA LEU A 176 -12.81 12.77 8.58
C LEU A 176 -13.96 13.80 8.53
N ASP A 177 -14.99 13.60 9.35
CA ASP A 177 -16.14 14.50 9.57
C ASP A 177 -15.74 15.89 10.08
N ARG A 178 -14.50 16.06 10.56
CA ARG A 178 -13.98 17.33 11.09
C ARG A 178 -13.11 18.09 10.07
N ALA A 179 -12.73 17.46 8.97
CA ALA A 179 -12.08 18.15 7.86
C ALA A 179 -13.10 19.00 7.08
N GLY A 180 -12.66 20.11 6.48
CA GLY A 180 -13.50 20.89 5.58
C GLY A 180 -13.82 20.14 4.29
N TRP A 181 -14.94 20.43 3.64
CA TRP A 181 -15.42 19.70 2.46
C TRP A 181 -14.36 19.50 1.37
N GLY A 182 -13.64 20.56 0.99
CA GLY A 182 -12.58 20.47 -0.02
C GLY A 182 -11.46 19.48 0.35
N TRP A 183 -11.05 19.46 1.62
CA TRP A 183 -10.09 18.47 2.11
C TRP A 183 -10.67 17.07 2.09
N ARG A 184 -11.94 16.89 2.47
CA ARG A 184 -12.57 15.58 2.43
C ARG A 184 -12.58 15.03 1.01
N VAL A 185 -12.98 15.82 0.01
CA VAL A 185 -13.00 15.41 -1.41
C VAL A 185 -11.59 15.08 -1.90
N PHE A 186 -10.59 15.90 -1.55
CA PHE A 186 -9.19 15.61 -1.86
C PHE A 186 -8.72 14.27 -1.24
N LEU A 187 -9.02 14.04 0.03
CA LEU A 187 -8.66 12.81 0.74
C LEU A 187 -9.38 11.59 0.15
N LEU A 188 -10.64 11.74 -0.27
CA LEU A 188 -11.37 10.70 -0.99
C LEU A 188 -10.69 10.38 -2.33
N ALA A 189 -10.25 11.39 -3.09
CA ALA A 189 -9.51 11.18 -4.34
C ALA A 189 -8.18 10.43 -4.09
N VAL A 190 -7.44 10.82 -3.04
CA VAL A 190 -6.21 10.13 -2.61
C VAL A 190 -6.51 8.68 -2.17
N GLY A 191 -7.61 8.44 -1.45
CA GLY A 191 -8.06 7.11 -1.07
C GLY A 191 -8.40 6.23 -2.27
N SER A 192 -9.13 6.77 -3.25
CA SER A 192 -9.42 6.10 -4.53
C SER A 192 -8.16 5.79 -5.34
N PHE A 193 -7.20 6.72 -5.36
CA PHE A 193 -5.90 6.47 -5.97
C PHE A 193 -5.16 5.33 -5.26
N ALA A 194 -5.16 5.31 -3.93
CA ALA A 194 -4.55 4.23 -3.15
C ALA A 194 -5.20 2.86 -3.42
N VAL A 195 -6.54 2.78 -3.48
CA VAL A 195 -7.24 1.52 -3.84
C VAL A 195 -6.85 1.05 -5.25
N SER A 196 -6.83 1.96 -6.22
CA SER A 196 -6.55 1.60 -7.62
C SER A 196 -5.09 1.30 -7.92
N SER A 197 -4.17 1.69 -7.05
CA SER A 197 -2.72 1.55 -7.27
C SER A 197 -2.21 0.10 -7.25
N HIS A 198 -2.96 -0.84 -6.65
CA HIS A 198 -2.58 -2.24 -6.56
C HIS A 198 -3.82 -3.13 -6.41
N TYR A 199 -3.93 -4.24 -7.15
CA TYR A 199 -5.13 -5.10 -7.12
C TYR A 199 -5.48 -5.64 -5.73
N GLY A 200 -4.46 -6.03 -4.94
CA GLY A 200 -4.65 -6.46 -3.55
C GLY A 200 -5.25 -5.39 -2.60
N ASN A 201 -5.25 -4.10 -2.99
CA ASN A 201 -5.88 -3.05 -2.19
C ASN A 201 -7.42 -3.08 -2.30
N ILE A 202 -7.99 -3.69 -3.35
CA ILE A 202 -9.44 -3.81 -3.52
C ILE A 202 -10.08 -4.66 -2.41
N PRO A 203 -9.66 -5.92 -2.17
CA PRO A 203 -10.22 -6.72 -1.07
C PRO A 203 -9.89 -6.11 0.30
N LEU A 204 -8.73 -5.46 0.46
CA LEU A 204 -8.37 -4.77 1.71
C LEU A 204 -9.33 -3.60 2.00
N ALA A 205 -9.64 -2.79 0.98
CA ALA A 205 -10.60 -1.70 1.06
C ALA A 205 -12.00 -2.21 1.39
N ALA A 206 -12.44 -3.31 0.77
CA ALA A 206 -13.73 -3.92 1.04
C ALA A 206 -13.86 -4.39 2.50
N GLY A 207 -12.84 -5.08 3.02
CA GLY A 207 -12.81 -5.50 4.43
C GLY A 207 -12.84 -4.31 5.39
N LEU A 208 -12.03 -3.27 5.13
CA LEU A 208 -12.02 -2.05 5.94
C LEU A 208 -13.33 -1.27 5.84
N ALA A 209 -13.99 -1.22 4.68
CA ALA A 209 -15.29 -0.61 4.51
C ALA A 209 -16.34 -1.25 5.42
N VAL A 210 -16.40 -2.59 5.46
CA VAL A 210 -17.27 -3.33 6.38
C VAL A 210 -16.97 -2.97 7.83
N ILE A 211 -15.70 -2.99 8.21
CA ILE A 211 -15.26 -2.64 9.58
C ILE A 211 -15.71 -1.22 9.96
N VAL A 212 -15.47 -0.23 9.09
CA VAL A 212 -15.87 1.15 9.36
C VAL A 212 -17.39 1.28 9.49
N VAL A 213 -18.16 0.64 8.62
CA VAL A 213 -19.63 0.66 8.67
C VAL A 213 -20.12 0.04 9.97
N VAL A 214 -19.62 -1.14 10.35
CA VAL A 214 -19.99 -1.83 11.60
C VAL A 214 -19.63 -0.98 12.81
N LEU A 215 -18.43 -0.40 12.86
CA LEU A 215 -17.99 0.43 13.98
C LEU A 215 -18.81 1.73 14.11
N ARG A 216 -19.16 2.36 12.99
CA ARG A 216 -20.02 3.56 12.99
C ARG A 216 -21.46 3.22 13.37
N LEU A 217 -21.97 2.08 12.91
CA LEU A 217 -23.30 1.57 13.26
C LEU A 217 -23.41 1.26 14.76
N ALA A 218 -22.45 0.50 15.31
CA ALA A 218 -22.39 0.14 16.73
C ALA A 218 -22.29 1.37 17.66
N ARG A 219 -21.82 2.51 17.15
CA ARG A 219 -21.72 3.78 17.88
C ARG A 219 -22.92 4.71 17.67
N GLY A 220 -23.91 4.33 16.86
CA GLY A 220 -25.04 5.19 16.50
C GLY A 220 -24.64 6.44 15.72
N ARG A 221 -23.53 6.39 14.96
CA ARG A 221 -22.97 7.51 14.20
C ARG A 221 -22.83 7.20 12.71
N LEU A 222 -23.53 6.18 12.23
CA LEU A 222 -23.57 5.85 10.81
C LEU A 222 -24.45 6.88 10.09
N ALA A 223 -23.95 7.37 8.96
CA ALA A 223 -24.71 8.21 8.04
C ALA A 223 -24.44 7.71 6.62
N ALA A 224 -25.38 7.94 5.70
CA ALA A 224 -25.30 7.45 4.32
C ALA A 224 -23.99 7.83 3.62
N TRP A 225 -23.47 9.03 3.89
CA TRP A 225 -22.21 9.48 3.29
C TRP A 225 -21.00 8.65 3.75
N HIS A 226 -20.99 8.10 4.98
CA HIS A 226 -19.90 7.21 5.43
C HIS A 226 -19.87 5.92 4.59
N VAL A 227 -21.03 5.34 4.32
CA VAL A 227 -21.16 4.14 3.47
C VAL A 227 -20.72 4.49 2.05
N ALA A 228 -21.23 5.60 1.50
CA ALA A 228 -20.86 6.05 0.16
C ALA A 228 -19.35 6.26 0.04
N TRP A 229 -18.70 6.90 1.02
CA TRP A 229 -17.27 7.19 1.02
C TRP A 229 -16.41 5.97 1.28
N ALA A 230 -16.93 4.95 1.97
CA ALA A 230 -16.26 3.67 2.15
C ALA A 230 -16.26 2.83 0.85
N VAL A 231 -17.32 2.94 0.05
CA VAL A 231 -17.54 2.11 -1.15
C VAL A 231 -17.05 2.78 -2.44
N LEU A 232 -17.15 4.10 -2.55
CA LEU A 232 -16.82 4.84 -3.77
C LEU A 232 -15.38 4.61 -4.27
N PRO A 233 -14.33 4.54 -3.42
CA PRO A 233 -12.98 4.18 -3.86
C PRO A 233 -12.89 2.82 -4.57
N ILE A 234 -13.67 1.85 -4.10
CA ILE A 234 -13.74 0.49 -4.67
C ILE A 234 -14.42 0.55 -6.04
N LEU A 235 -15.60 1.15 -6.12
CA LEU A 235 -16.35 1.26 -7.38
C LEU A 235 -15.58 2.05 -8.44
N ALA A 236 -14.96 3.17 -8.04
CA ALA A 236 -14.13 3.97 -8.93
C ALA A 236 -12.94 3.16 -9.48
N THR A 237 -12.33 2.32 -8.63
CA THR A 237 -11.24 1.43 -9.06
C THR A 237 -11.71 0.37 -10.04
N LEU A 238 -12.83 -0.30 -9.77
CA LEU A 238 -13.39 -1.31 -10.67
C LEU A 238 -13.76 -0.72 -12.03
N ALA A 239 -14.36 0.47 -12.04
CA ALA A 239 -14.67 1.21 -13.26
C ALA A 239 -13.39 1.59 -14.03
N LEU A 240 -12.37 2.11 -13.34
CA LEU A 240 -11.10 2.50 -13.96
C LEU A 240 -10.36 1.29 -14.58
N ASN A 241 -10.29 0.17 -13.87
CA ASN A 241 -9.65 -1.03 -14.38
C ASN A 241 -10.41 -1.60 -15.58
N SER A 242 -11.75 -1.60 -15.53
CA SER A 242 -12.59 -2.05 -16.64
C SER A 242 -12.38 -1.18 -17.89
N ALA A 243 -12.32 0.14 -17.72
CA ALA A 243 -12.03 1.07 -18.80
C ALA A 243 -10.61 0.92 -19.35
N GLY A 244 -9.61 0.78 -18.46
CA GLY A 244 -8.21 0.58 -18.85
C GLY A 244 -7.98 -0.75 -19.58
N SER A 245 -8.75 -1.79 -19.25
CA SER A 245 -8.72 -3.09 -19.93
C SER A 245 -9.00 -2.96 -21.43
N GLN A 246 -10.01 -2.18 -21.79
CA GLN A 246 -10.42 -1.94 -23.17
C GLN A 246 -9.31 -1.25 -23.99
N VAL A 247 -8.57 -0.34 -23.35
CA VAL A 247 -7.46 0.40 -23.99
C VAL A 247 -6.18 -0.46 -24.06
N SER A 248 -5.96 -1.36 -23.11
CA SER A 248 -4.76 -2.20 -23.02
C SER A 248 -4.69 -3.38 -24.01
N GLY A 249 -5.72 -3.56 -24.87
CA GLY A 249 -5.74 -4.56 -25.94
C GLY A 249 -6.14 -5.98 -25.49
N GLY A 250 -6.87 -6.11 -24.39
CA GLY A 250 -7.22 -7.42 -23.79
C GLY A 250 -8.54 -8.06 -24.25
N GLY A 251 -9.14 -7.63 -25.37
CA GLY A 251 -10.35 -8.27 -25.94
C GLY A 251 -11.63 -8.21 -25.08
N GLY A 252 -11.64 -7.51 -23.94
CA GLY A 252 -12.83 -7.43 -23.07
C GLY A 252 -12.67 -6.51 -21.85
N SER A 253 -13.78 -6.32 -21.11
CA SER A 253 -13.81 -5.59 -19.84
C SER A 253 -13.31 -6.49 -18.71
N SER A 254 -12.14 -6.18 -18.16
CA SER A 254 -11.57 -6.89 -17.00
C SER A 254 -11.33 -5.93 -15.83
N ILE A 255 -11.63 -6.38 -14.62
CA ILE A 255 -11.33 -5.64 -13.37
C ILE A 255 -9.86 -5.81 -12.92
N ALA A 256 -9.12 -6.72 -13.56
CA ALA A 256 -7.70 -6.99 -13.36
C ALA A 256 -7.04 -7.43 -14.69
N PRO A 257 -6.92 -6.51 -15.67
CA PRO A 257 -6.42 -6.82 -17.01
C PRO A 257 -4.97 -7.33 -16.99
N LYS A 258 -4.68 -8.37 -17.78
CA LYS A 258 -3.34 -8.97 -17.95
C LYS A 258 -2.62 -9.28 -16.61
N ARG A 259 -3.38 -9.69 -15.59
CA ARG A 259 -2.87 -10.09 -14.27
C ARG A 259 -2.02 -11.36 -14.37
N LEU A 260 -0.98 -11.49 -13.57
CA LEU A 260 -0.28 -12.77 -13.44
C LEU A 260 -1.12 -13.76 -12.60
N PRO A 261 -1.05 -15.07 -12.89
CA PRO A 261 -1.72 -16.11 -12.12
C PRO A 261 -1.02 -16.38 -10.77
N ILE A 262 -0.86 -15.32 -9.96
CA ILE A 262 -0.14 -15.34 -8.67
C ILE A 262 -0.85 -16.25 -7.68
N LEU A 263 -2.19 -16.28 -7.70
CA LEU A 263 -2.96 -17.09 -6.78
C LEU A 263 -2.83 -18.58 -7.12
N LEU A 264 -2.81 -18.93 -8.41
CA LEU A 264 -2.46 -20.27 -8.85
C LEU A 264 -1.05 -20.67 -8.41
N ALA A 265 -0.05 -19.83 -8.67
CA ALA A 265 1.33 -20.08 -8.25
C ALA A 265 1.44 -20.32 -6.73
N ARG A 266 0.73 -19.52 -5.92
CA ARG A 266 0.66 -19.70 -4.46
C ARG A 266 0.01 -21.04 -4.10
N SER A 267 -1.12 -21.40 -4.69
CA SER A 267 -1.81 -22.66 -4.39
C SER A 267 -1.03 -23.89 -4.85
N VAL A 268 -0.22 -23.77 -5.91
CA VAL A 268 0.75 -24.79 -6.34
C VAL A 268 1.84 -24.93 -5.28
N ALA A 269 2.42 -23.82 -4.83
CA ALA A 269 3.45 -23.82 -3.79
C ALA A 269 2.95 -24.26 -2.40
N ASP A 270 1.67 -24.05 -2.11
CA ASP A 270 1.01 -24.58 -0.90
C ASP A 270 0.74 -26.09 -0.98
N GLY A 271 0.68 -26.65 -2.19
CA GLY A 271 0.39 -28.07 -2.45
C GLY A 271 -0.99 -28.36 -3.07
N PRO A 272 -2.13 -27.77 -2.62
CA PRO A 272 -3.47 -28.15 -3.11
C PRO A 272 -3.64 -28.12 -4.63
N ALA A 273 -3.19 -27.06 -5.31
CA ALA A 273 -3.31 -27.00 -6.77
C ALA A 273 -2.33 -27.94 -7.47
N LEU A 274 -1.12 -28.11 -6.94
CA LEU A 274 -0.13 -29.05 -7.49
C LEU A 274 -0.66 -30.49 -7.41
N ASP A 275 -1.24 -30.88 -6.27
CA ASP A 275 -1.79 -32.21 -6.07
C ASP A 275 -3.03 -32.46 -6.94
N TYR A 276 -3.88 -31.45 -7.12
CA TYR A 276 -5.01 -31.53 -8.05
C TYR A 276 -4.52 -31.74 -9.49
N LEU A 277 -3.56 -30.93 -9.94
CA LEU A 277 -3.03 -30.99 -11.31
C LEU A 277 -2.24 -32.29 -11.56
N SER A 278 -1.51 -32.79 -10.56
CA SER A 278 -0.78 -34.05 -10.64
C SER A 278 -1.69 -35.27 -10.85
N GLY A 279 -2.95 -35.20 -10.40
CA GLY A 279 -3.96 -36.22 -10.70
C GLY A 279 -4.72 -35.94 -12.00
N ALA A 280 -5.09 -34.68 -12.24
CA ALA A 280 -5.93 -34.28 -13.36
C ALA A 280 -5.21 -34.36 -14.72
N CYS A 281 -3.96 -33.91 -14.81
CA CYS A 281 -3.22 -33.88 -16.07
C CYS A 281 -3.00 -35.29 -16.65
N PRO A 282 -2.53 -36.30 -15.88
CA PRO A 282 -2.40 -37.67 -16.40
C PRO A 282 -3.73 -38.35 -16.71
N ALA A 283 -4.81 -37.93 -16.03
CA ALA A 283 -6.17 -38.42 -16.30
C ALA A 283 -6.79 -37.84 -17.58
N GLY A 284 -6.08 -36.98 -18.31
CA GLY A 284 -6.52 -36.40 -19.57
C GLY A 284 -7.37 -35.14 -19.44
N ALA A 285 -7.25 -34.39 -18.32
CA ALA A 285 -7.90 -33.10 -18.19
C ALA A 285 -7.41 -32.11 -19.26
N ASP A 286 -8.33 -31.51 -19.99
CA ASP A 286 -8.04 -30.58 -21.09
C ASP A 286 -7.73 -29.16 -20.57
N LEU A 287 -6.72 -29.03 -19.72
CA LEU A 287 -6.28 -27.76 -19.15
C LEU A 287 -5.04 -27.23 -19.88
N ALA A 288 -5.02 -25.93 -20.16
CA ALA A 288 -3.89 -25.22 -20.74
C ALA A 288 -2.59 -25.48 -19.97
N ILE A 289 -2.64 -25.47 -18.63
CA ILE A 289 -1.46 -25.73 -17.81
C ILE A 289 -0.90 -27.14 -18.03
N CYS A 290 -1.75 -28.16 -18.23
CA CYS A 290 -1.30 -29.52 -18.50
C CYS A 290 -0.63 -29.66 -19.87
N ARG A 291 -1.08 -28.88 -20.88
CA ARG A 291 -0.52 -28.89 -22.24
C ARG A 291 0.77 -28.07 -22.35
N LEU A 292 0.80 -26.92 -21.69
CA LEU A 292 1.87 -25.93 -21.81
C LEU A 292 3.00 -26.12 -20.80
N MET A 293 2.73 -26.82 -19.69
CA MET A 293 3.69 -27.00 -18.59
C MET A 293 3.71 -28.48 -18.13
N PRO A 294 4.43 -29.35 -18.86
CA PRO A 294 4.50 -30.78 -18.54
C PRO A 294 5.09 -31.05 -17.15
N GLU A 295 6.05 -30.23 -16.73
CA GLU A 295 6.62 -30.23 -15.39
C GLU A 295 6.22 -28.92 -14.70
N ILE A 296 5.29 -29.01 -13.75
CA ILE A 296 4.78 -27.83 -13.02
C ILE A 296 5.74 -27.49 -11.88
N PRO A 297 6.38 -26.30 -11.88
CA PRO A 297 7.26 -25.90 -10.78
C PRO A 297 6.50 -25.81 -9.46
N GLY A 298 7.08 -26.40 -8.40
CA GLY A 298 6.45 -26.47 -7.07
C GLY A 298 6.63 -25.23 -6.20
N ASP A 299 7.26 -24.15 -6.69
CA ASP A 299 7.49 -22.93 -5.93
C ASP A 299 7.09 -21.68 -6.73
N VAL A 300 6.76 -20.60 -6.01
CA VAL A 300 6.24 -19.36 -6.59
C VAL A 300 7.27 -18.67 -7.49
N GLU A 301 8.55 -18.72 -7.14
CA GLU A 301 9.61 -17.99 -7.85
C GLU A 301 9.83 -18.63 -9.23
N THR A 302 10.06 -19.94 -9.26
CA THR A 302 10.26 -20.70 -10.49
C THR A 302 9.01 -20.67 -11.37
N PHE A 303 7.82 -20.82 -10.77
CA PHE A 303 6.56 -20.79 -11.52
C PHE A 303 6.31 -19.45 -12.21
N LEU A 304 6.59 -18.32 -11.54
CA LEU A 304 6.27 -16.99 -12.07
C LEU A 304 7.37 -16.36 -12.93
N TRP A 305 8.65 -16.57 -12.57
CA TRP A 305 9.76 -15.74 -13.03
C TRP A 305 10.90 -16.51 -13.72
N SER A 306 10.74 -17.81 -13.94
CA SER A 306 11.72 -18.61 -14.68
C SER A 306 11.22 -18.97 -16.07
N ASP A 307 12.14 -19.25 -16.98
CA ASP A 307 11.84 -19.76 -18.33
C ASP A 307 11.16 -21.14 -18.29
N ALA A 308 11.29 -21.89 -17.19
CA ALA A 308 10.55 -23.14 -16.96
C ALA A 308 9.11 -22.91 -16.47
N GLY A 309 8.80 -21.68 -16.03
CA GLY A 309 7.48 -21.27 -15.56
C GLY A 309 6.70 -20.51 -16.63
N ILE A 310 5.80 -19.63 -16.19
CA ILE A 310 4.93 -18.85 -17.08
C ILE A 310 5.68 -17.80 -17.90
N GLN A 311 6.91 -17.44 -17.51
CA GLN A 311 7.72 -16.46 -18.24
C GLN A 311 8.26 -17.05 -19.56
N GLY A 312 8.42 -18.37 -19.65
CA GLY A 312 8.76 -19.06 -20.89
C GLY A 312 7.60 -19.22 -21.88
N LEU A 313 6.38 -18.82 -21.49
CA LEU A 313 5.19 -18.93 -22.33
C LEU A 313 5.01 -17.69 -23.22
N ASP A 314 4.40 -17.89 -24.39
CA ASP A 314 3.91 -16.79 -25.21
C ASP A 314 2.64 -16.15 -24.61
N ALA A 315 2.20 -15.05 -25.22
CA ALA A 315 1.06 -14.29 -24.72
C ALA A 315 -0.25 -15.09 -24.72
N GLU A 316 -0.44 -15.97 -25.72
CA GLU A 316 -1.61 -16.81 -25.86
C GLU A 316 -1.63 -17.92 -24.79
N GLY A 317 -0.52 -18.63 -24.60
CA GLY A 317 -0.39 -19.66 -23.58
C GLY A 317 -0.59 -19.11 -22.16
N LEU A 318 -0.02 -17.93 -21.88
CA LEU A 318 -0.23 -17.26 -20.60
C LEU A 318 -1.71 -16.81 -20.42
N ALA A 319 -2.36 -16.33 -21.48
CA ALA A 319 -3.79 -15.98 -21.43
C ALA A 319 -4.65 -17.21 -21.13
N ALA A 320 -4.38 -18.35 -21.78
CA ALA A 320 -5.11 -19.60 -21.55
C ALA A 320 -5.01 -20.07 -20.08
N ILE A 321 -3.81 -20.01 -19.47
CA ILE A 321 -3.65 -20.35 -18.04
C ILE A 321 -4.41 -19.36 -17.14
N ARG A 322 -4.41 -18.06 -17.46
CA ARG A 322 -5.13 -17.03 -16.69
C ARG A 322 -6.65 -17.22 -16.71
N ASP A 323 -7.18 -17.71 -17.82
CA ASP A 323 -8.62 -17.94 -17.99
C ASP A 323 -9.09 -19.19 -17.21
N GLU A 324 -8.23 -20.19 -17.06
CA GLU A 324 -8.50 -21.41 -16.30
C GLU A 324 -8.16 -21.29 -14.80
N GLU A 325 -7.36 -20.30 -14.39
CA GLU A 325 -6.85 -20.11 -13.01
C GLU A 325 -7.93 -20.31 -11.93
N ILE A 326 -9.05 -19.61 -12.05
CA ILE A 326 -10.10 -19.63 -11.01
C ILE A 326 -10.78 -21.00 -10.93
N ALA A 327 -10.96 -21.68 -12.06
CA ALA A 327 -11.56 -23.02 -12.08
C ALA A 327 -10.61 -24.03 -11.42
N ILE A 328 -9.31 -23.98 -11.75
CA ILE A 328 -8.29 -24.84 -11.14
C ILE A 328 -8.25 -24.62 -9.63
N LEU A 329 -8.20 -23.36 -9.18
CA LEU A 329 -8.19 -23.02 -7.76
C LEU A 329 -9.45 -23.52 -7.03
N TRP A 330 -10.61 -23.41 -7.66
CA TRP A 330 -11.86 -23.90 -7.09
C TRP A 330 -11.85 -25.42 -6.92
N HIS A 331 -11.41 -26.16 -7.94
CA HIS A 331 -11.30 -27.61 -7.87
C HIS A 331 -10.25 -28.07 -6.84
N ALA A 332 -9.10 -27.41 -6.79
CA ALA A 332 -8.07 -27.66 -5.78
C ALA A 332 -8.60 -27.41 -4.35
N PHE A 333 -9.33 -26.31 -4.14
CA PHE A 333 -9.94 -26.00 -2.84
C PHE A 333 -10.98 -27.04 -2.44
N LEU A 334 -11.86 -27.47 -3.36
CA LEU A 334 -12.86 -28.49 -3.06
C LEU A 334 -12.25 -29.86 -2.76
N ALA A 335 -11.15 -30.21 -3.43
CA ALA A 335 -10.42 -31.44 -3.17
C ALA A 335 -9.67 -31.39 -1.83
N TYR A 336 -9.11 -30.23 -1.46
CA TYR A 336 -8.22 -30.08 -0.30
C TYR A 336 -8.53 -28.85 0.58
N PRO A 337 -9.76 -28.70 1.11
CA PRO A 337 -10.18 -27.45 1.76
C PRO A 337 -9.41 -27.19 3.07
N GLY A 338 -9.16 -28.24 3.85
CA GLY A 338 -8.41 -28.13 5.11
C GLY A 338 -6.97 -27.68 4.90
N ARG A 339 -6.25 -28.30 3.95
CA ARG A 339 -4.86 -27.95 3.64
C ARG A 339 -4.75 -26.55 3.05
N GLN A 340 -5.67 -26.15 2.17
CA GLN A 340 -5.67 -24.79 1.62
C GLN A 340 -5.94 -23.74 2.71
N ALA A 341 -6.85 -24.02 3.65
CA ALA A 341 -7.13 -23.12 4.77
C ALA A 341 -5.94 -23.03 5.75
N GLU A 342 -5.30 -24.16 6.07
CA GLU A 342 -4.10 -24.21 6.90
C GLU A 342 -2.96 -23.41 6.26
N ALA A 343 -2.70 -23.62 4.97
CA ALA A 343 -1.66 -22.90 4.25
C ALA A 343 -1.94 -21.39 4.21
N LEU A 344 -3.18 -20.97 3.91
CA LEU A 344 -3.57 -19.56 3.90
C LEU A 344 -3.35 -18.92 5.29
N LEU A 345 -3.78 -19.57 6.36
CA LEU A 345 -3.61 -19.07 7.73
C LEU A 345 -2.14 -19.06 8.17
N GLY A 346 -1.38 -20.09 7.81
CA GLY A 346 0.06 -20.18 8.08
C GLY A 346 0.83 -19.06 7.39
N ASN A 347 0.57 -18.85 6.10
CA ASN A 347 1.20 -17.80 5.31
C ASN A 347 0.79 -16.39 5.79
N ALA A 348 -0.49 -16.19 6.13
CA ALA A 348 -0.96 -14.93 6.73
C ALA A 348 -0.26 -14.65 8.07
N THR A 349 -0.13 -15.67 8.92
CA THR A 349 0.55 -15.55 10.21
C THR A 349 2.03 -15.24 10.01
N ARG A 350 2.70 -15.94 9.10
CA ARG A 350 4.10 -15.66 8.73
C ARG A 350 4.26 -14.22 8.27
N GLN A 351 3.42 -13.76 7.34
CA GLN A 351 3.48 -12.41 6.79
C GLN A 351 3.33 -11.30 7.86
N LEU A 352 2.67 -11.55 8.99
CA LEU A 352 2.60 -10.57 10.09
C LEU A 352 3.97 -10.24 10.71
N PHE A 353 4.92 -11.15 10.59
CA PHE A 353 6.27 -11.03 11.14
C PHE A 353 7.36 -10.79 10.09
N GLU A 354 7.04 -10.91 8.80
CA GLU A 354 7.91 -10.53 7.69
C GLU A 354 7.97 -9.00 7.57
N VAL A 355 8.82 -8.41 8.40
CA VAL A 355 9.16 -6.98 8.43
C VAL A 355 10.65 -6.84 8.21
N GLY A 356 11.04 -6.02 7.25
CA GLY A 356 12.42 -5.82 6.85
C GLY A 356 12.55 -5.01 5.56
N THR A 357 13.71 -5.13 4.92
CA THR A 357 14.17 -4.33 3.79
C THR A 357 14.76 -5.18 2.66
N ASP A 358 14.64 -6.51 2.74
CA ASP A 358 15.27 -7.46 1.80
C ASP A 358 14.81 -7.29 0.33
N ASP A 359 13.61 -6.76 0.12
CA ASP A 359 13.03 -6.49 -1.20
C ASP A 359 13.35 -5.09 -1.76
N LEU A 360 14.25 -4.34 -1.12
CA LEU A 360 14.54 -2.96 -1.46
C LEU A 360 15.88 -2.84 -2.18
N TYR A 361 15.87 -2.27 -3.38
CA TYR A 361 17.07 -2.12 -4.21
C TYR A 361 17.26 -0.64 -4.56
N PRO A 362 18.27 0.05 -4.01
CA PRO A 362 18.65 1.38 -4.48
C PRO A 362 19.16 1.29 -5.92
N ALA A 363 18.53 2.03 -6.82
CA ALA A 363 18.99 2.13 -8.21
C ALA A 363 18.83 3.56 -8.71
N LEU A 364 19.84 4.06 -9.43
CA LEU A 364 19.83 5.42 -9.95
C LEU A 364 18.88 5.53 -11.15
N ARG A 365 18.83 4.47 -11.97
CA ARG A 365 18.01 4.40 -13.19
C ARG A 365 17.02 3.24 -13.21
N GLY A 366 16.98 2.42 -12.17
CA GLY A 366 16.07 1.27 -12.09
C GLY A 366 16.42 0.17 -13.10
N ASP A 367 17.71 0.04 -13.43
CA ASP A 367 18.19 -1.03 -14.31
C ASP A 367 18.28 -2.36 -13.55
N GLN A 368 17.92 -3.46 -14.22
CA GLN A 368 18.01 -4.82 -13.68
C GLN A 368 19.46 -5.20 -13.36
N GLU A 369 20.43 -4.73 -14.15
CA GLU A 369 21.85 -4.98 -13.87
C GLU A 369 22.31 -4.27 -12.60
N GLU A 370 21.93 -3.00 -12.39
CA GLU A 370 22.20 -2.27 -11.13
C GLU A 370 21.60 -3.01 -9.94
N MET A 371 20.37 -3.51 -10.07
CA MET A 371 19.68 -4.24 -9.01
C MET A 371 20.36 -5.58 -8.67
N ARG A 372 20.78 -6.35 -9.69
CA ARG A 372 21.51 -7.62 -9.49
C ARG A 372 22.86 -7.36 -8.82
N ALA A 373 23.61 -6.39 -9.32
CA ALA A 373 24.88 -6.00 -8.71
C ALA A 373 24.73 -5.54 -7.25
N TYR A 374 23.63 -4.84 -6.93
CA TYR A 374 23.32 -4.46 -5.55
C TYR A 374 23.00 -5.66 -4.66
N ARG A 375 22.15 -6.58 -5.14
CA ARG A 375 21.75 -7.81 -4.42
C ARG A 375 22.97 -8.62 -3.96
N ASP A 376 23.98 -8.70 -4.81
CA ASP A 376 25.16 -9.53 -4.57
C ASP A 376 26.20 -8.86 -3.65
N SER A 377 25.93 -7.64 -3.16
CA SER A 377 26.83 -6.86 -2.31
C SER A 377 26.37 -6.75 -0.85
N PHE A 378 27.29 -6.61 0.11
CA PHE A 378 26.92 -6.24 1.49
C PHE A 378 26.56 -4.75 1.53
N THR A 379 25.33 -4.43 1.93
CA THR A 379 24.77 -3.10 1.74
C THR A 379 24.37 -2.41 3.03
N ILE A 380 24.20 -1.09 2.96
CA ILE A 380 23.68 -0.29 4.08
C ILE A 380 22.29 -0.78 4.51
N LEU A 381 21.46 -1.32 3.59
CA LEU A 381 20.15 -1.89 3.95
C LEU A 381 20.30 -3.09 4.89
N ALA A 382 21.24 -4.00 4.61
CA ALA A 382 21.51 -5.15 5.49
C ALA A 382 21.95 -4.73 6.91
N VAL A 383 22.63 -3.57 7.05
CA VAL A 383 23.00 -3.02 8.36
C VAL A 383 21.79 -2.46 9.10
N PHE A 384 20.89 -1.78 8.39
CA PHE A 384 19.71 -1.14 8.99
C PHE A 384 18.54 -2.09 9.21
N ASP A 385 18.47 -3.20 8.48
CA ASP A 385 17.39 -4.18 8.57
C ASP A 385 17.08 -4.63 10.02
N PRO A 386 18.05 -5.14 10.81
CA PRO A 386 17.78 -5.54 12.19
C PRO A 386 17.35 -4.35 13.05
N VAL A 387 17.86 -3.15 12.78
CA VAL A 387 17.52 -1.93 13.54
C VAL A 387 16.07 -1.54 13.28
N VAL A 388 15.62 -1.52 12.02
CA VAL A 388 14.24 -1.15 11.68
C VAL A 388 13.25 -2.22 12.09
N LYS A 389 13.62 -3.50 11.97
CA LYS A 389 12.80 -4.63 12.42
C LYS A 389 12.59 -4.57 13.93
N LEU A 390 13.67 -4.54 14.70
CA LEU A 390 13.62 -4.45 16.16
C LEU A 390 12.93 -3.17 16.62
N GLY A 391 13.28 -2.01 16.05
CA GLY A 391 12.69 -0.72 16.39
C GLY A 391 11.18 -0.68 16.14
N THR A 392 10.73 -1.23 15.02
CA THR A 392 9.29 -1.37 14.70
C THR A 392 8.58 -2.25 15.73
N PHE A 393 9.12 -3.43 16.04
CA PHE A 393 8.49 -4.33 17.02
C PHE A 393 8.47 -3.75 18.44
N LEU A 394 9.55 -3.08 18.88
CA LEU A 394 9.59 -2.40 20.17
C LEU A 394 8.56 -1.27 20.25
N LEU A 395 8.36 -0.50 19.18
CA LEU A 395 7.34 0.55 19.13
C LEU A 395 5.91 -0.02 19.05
N CYS A 396 5.71 -1.19 18.41
CA CYS A 396 4.45 -1.92 18.48
C CYS A 396 4.16 -2.44 19.90
N ALA A 397 5.17 -2.95 20.60
CA ALA A 397 5.05 -3.34 22.01
C ALA A 397 4.74 -2.13 22.90
N PHE A 398 5.36 -0.98 22.61
CA PHE A 398 5.02 0.29 23.26
C PHE A 398 3.56 0.71 22.99
N ALA A 399 3.07 0.55 21.77
CA ALA A 399 1.66 0.79 21.44
C ALA A 399 0.71 -0.09 22.28
N LEU A 400 1.02 -1.39 22.40
CA LEU A 400 0.28 -2.30 23.27
C LEU A 400 0.33 -1.85 24.73
N TRP A 401 1.50 -1.49 25.24
CA TRP A 401 1.64 -0.96 26.60
C TRP A 401 0.80 0.29 26.83
N LEU A 402 0.76 1.24 25.89
CA LEU A 402 -0.12 2.42 25.97
C LEU A 402 -1.60 2.05 26.02
N ALA A 403 -2.00 0.99 25.30
CA ALA A 403 -3.37 0.47 25.34
C ALA A 403 -3.72 -0.16 26.69
N LEU A 404 -2.83 -1.00 27.22
CA LEU A 404 -2.98 -1.62 28.53
C LEU A 404 -2.98 -0.57 29.66
N ALA A 405 -2.14 0.46 29.54
CA ALA A 405 -2.09 1.61 30.44
C ALA A 405 -3.26 2.61 30.24
N ARG A 406 -4.20 2.32 29.32
CA ARG A 406 -5.40 3.14 29.02
C ARG A 406 -5.06 4.59 28.66
N ILE A 407 -3.94 4.81 27.98
CA ILE A 407 -3.47 6.16 27.60
C ILE A 407 -4.22 6.71 26.39
N TYR A 408 -4.65 5.84 25.47
CA TYR A 408 -5.39 6.24 24.27
C TYR A 408 -6.76 6.82 24.61
N THR A 409 -7.13 7.90 23.91
CA THR A 409 -8.52 8.36 23.84
C THR A 409 -9.38 7.34 23.09
N ARG A 410 -10.71 7.39 23.27
CA ARG A 410 -11.64 6.53 22.52
C ARG A 410 -11.52 6.66 21.00
N GLU A 411 -11.14 7.83 20.49
CA GLU A 411 -10.94 8.03 19.05
C GLU A 411 -9.61 7.49 18.57
N GLU A 412 -8.53 7.67 19.32
CA GLU A 412 -7.21 7.08 18.98
C GLU A 412 -7.25 5.56 19.05
N ALA A 413 -7.92 4.98 20.05
CA ALA A 413 -8.11 3.54 20.15
C ALA A 413 -8.92 2.99 18.96
N LEU A 414 -9.92 3.75 18.47
CA LEU A 414 -10.67 3.36 17.27
C LEU A 414 -9.81 3.44 16.01
N ALA A 415 -9.03 4.51 15.84
CA ALA A 415 -8.10 4.63 14.72
C ALA A 415 -7.08 3.47 14.72
N LEU A 416 -6.52 3.17 15.89
CA LEU A 416 -5.60 2.05 16.08
C LEU A 416 -6.26 0.71 15.74
N ALA A 417 -7.49 0.47 16.19
CA ALA A 417 -8.22 -0.76 15.88
C ALA A 417 -8.45 -0.95 14.37
N VAL A 418 -8.82 0.11 13.65
CA VAL A 418 -8.97 0.06 12.18
C VAL A 418 -7.62 -0.17 11.51
N CYS A 419 -6.54 0.45 11.99
CA CYS A 419 -5.20 0.23 11.45
C CYS A 419 -4.70 -1.20 11.68
N LEU A 420 -4.95 -1.77 12.87
CA LEU A 420 -4.65 -3.17 13.18
C LEU A 420 -5.46 -4.12 12.29
N ALA A 421 -6.74 -3.84 12.07
CA ALA A 421 -7.54 -4.64 11.14
C ALA A 421 -7.02 -4.55 9.70
N GLY A 422 -6.52 -3.38 9.27
CA GLY A 422 -5.84 -3.20 7.99
C GLY A 422 -4.53 -4.00 7.90
N ILE A 423 -3.76 -4.05 8.99
CA ILE A 423 -2.55 -4.89 9.11
C ILE A 423 -2.87 -6.37 8.99
N LEU A 424 -3.88 -6.85 9.72
CA LEU A 424 -4.32 -8.25 9.66
C LEU A 424 -4.86 -8.61 8.28
N GLY A 425 -5.69 -7.74 7.70
CA GLY A 425 -6.22 -7.92 6.35
C GLY A 425 -5.12 -7.92 5.29
N ASN A 426 -4.12 -7.04 5.40
CA ASN A 426 -2.96 -7.02 4.52
C ASN A 426 -2.18 -8.33 4.61
N ALA A 427 -1.89 -8.82 5.81
CA ALA A 427 -1.19 -10.09 5.96
C ALA A 427 -1.98 -11.27 5.39
N ALA A 428 -3.31 -11.29 5.58
CA ALA A 428 -4.18 -12.32 4.99
C ALA A 428 -4.20 -12.27 3.45
N ILE A 429 -4.25 -11.08 2.85
CA ILE A 429 -4.29 -10.92 1.40
C ILE A 429 -2.91 -11.22 0.79
N PHE A 430 -1.86 -10.59 1.29
CA PHE A 430 -0.55 -10.62 0.64
C PHE A 430 0.31 -11.80 1.09
N GLY A 431 0.13 -12.29 2.32
CA GLY A 431 0.71 -13.57 2.74
C GLY A 431 -0.11 -14.75 2.26
N GLY A 432 -1.43 -14.73 2.48
CA GLY A 432 -2.29 -15.86 2.18
C GLY A 432 -2.55 -16.10 0.68
N LEU A 433 -2.56 -15.06 -0.16
CA LEU A 433 -2.89 -15.17 -1.59
C LEU A 433 -1.68 -14.91 -2.53
N SER A 434 -0.51 -14.60 -1.98
CA SER A 434 0.76 -14.37 -2.71
C SER A 434 1.91 -14.96 -1.89
N ALA A 435 3.17 -14.58 -2.11
CA ALA A 435 4.28 -15.04 -1.29
C ALA A 435 4.48 -14.18 -0.02
N PRO A 436 4.68 -14.79 1.17
CA PRO A 436 5.15 -14.06 2.35
C PRO A 436 6.53 -13.46 2.09
N VAL A 437 6.61 -12.13 2.08
CA VAL A 437 7.84 -11.37 1.85
C VAL A 437 7.85 -10.09 2.69
N ASP A 438 9.03 -9.56 2.99
CA ASP A 438 9.21 -8.42 3.90
C ASP A 438 8.41 -7.19 3.49
N ARG A 439 8.33 -6.91 2.18
CA ARG A 439 7.75 -5.64 1.73
C ARG A 439 6.28 -5.44 2.07
N TYR A 440 5.50 -6.52 2.10
CA TYR A 440 4.06 -6.39 2.21
C TYR A 440 3.62 -5.90 3.58
N GLN A 441 4.30 -6.30 4.66
CA GLN A 441 3.97 -5.83 6.00
C GLN A 441 4.73 -4.55 6.35
N SER A 442 5.99 -4.45 5.92
CA SER A 442 6.87 -3.30 6.17
C SER A 442 6.32 -1.98 5.65
N ARG A 443 5.59 -2.00 4.54
CA ARG A 443 4.99 -0.80 3.94
C ARG A 443 3.90 -0.11 4.77
N LEU A 444 3.31 -0.79 5.77
CA LEU A 444 2.24 -0.20 6.59
C LEU A 444 2.32 -0.45 8.10
N VAL A 445 3.13 -1.39 8.58
CA VAL A 445 3.22 -1.73 10.02
C VAL A 445 3.63 -0.51 10.87
N TRP A 446 4.44 0.40 10.32
CA TRP A 446 4.89 1.63 10.95
C TRP A 446 3.75 2.58 11.37
N VAL A 447 2.54 2.41 10.83
CA VAL A 447 1.35 3.18 11.24
C VAL A 447 1.04 2.99 12.73
N VAL A 448 1.25 1.78 13.27
CA VAL A 448 1.01 1.49 14.70
C VAL A 448 1.99 2.27 15.59
N PRO A 449 3.33 2.19 15.37
CA PRO A 449 4.31 3.09 15.99
C PRO A 449 3.94 4.57 15.87
N ALA A 450 3.50 5.02 14.69
CA ALA A 450 3.14 6.42 14.49
C ALA A 450 1.97 6.86 15.39
N LEU A 451 0.90 6.06 15.46
CA LEU A 451 -0.24 6.34 16.35
C LEU A 451 0.14 6.28 17.83
N ALA A 452 1.04 5.37 18.21
CA ALA A 452 1.55 5.28 19.58
C ALA A 452 2.34 6.52 19.99
N LEU A 453 3.27 6.97 19.15
CA LEU A 453 4.08 8.17 19.39
C LEU A 453 3.23 9.45 19.41
N LEU A 454 2.19 9.52 18.57
CA LEU A 454 1.21 10.62 18.60
C LEU A 454 0.41 10.64 19.91
N ALA A 455 -0.10 9.49 20.35
CA ALA A 455 -0.84 9.39 21.61
C ALA A 455 0.07 9.70 22.82
N TRP A 456 1.32 9.24 22.79
CA TRP A 456 2.31 9.57 23.81
C TRP A 456 2.62 11.08 23.84
N SER A 457 2.82 11.70 22.67
CA SER A 457 3.06 13.15 22.56
C SER A 457 1.93 13.96 23.20
N ARG A 458 0.68 13.54 22.99
CA ARG A 458 -0.49 14.12 23.65
C ARG A 458 -0.48 13.88 25.17
N HIS A 459 -0.17 12.66 25.62
CA HIS A 459 -0.19 12.28 27.04
C HIS A 459 0.91 12.94 27.87
N ALA A 460 2.16 12.90 27.40
CA ALA A 460 3.31 13.52 28.05
C ALA A 460 3.10 15.04 28.24
N ALA A 461 2.42 15.68 27.28
CA ALA A 461 2.03 17.08 27.37
C ALA A 461 1.04 17.36 28.52
N GLY A 462 0.12 16.45 28.81
CA GLY A 462 -0.88 16.59 29.89
C GLY A 462 -0.27 16.54 31.30
N ARG A 463 0.80 15.75 31.49
CA ARG A 463 1.50 15.63 32.78
C ARG A 463 2.34 16.87 33.12
N SER A 464 3.01 17.46 32.12
CA SER A 464 3.86 18.66 32.30
C SER A 464 3.10 19.90 32.81
N ILE A 465 1.83 20.07 32.42
CA ILE A 465 0.99 21.20 32.84
C ILE A 465 0.53 21.04 34.29
N ARG A 466 0.13 19.82 34.70
CA ARG A 466 -0.27 19.55 36.09
C ARG A 466 0.87 19.75 37.10
N HIS A 467 2.12 19.53 36.68
CA HIS A 467 3.28 19.79 37.53
C HIS A 467 3.62 21.27 37.67
N ARG A 468 3.45 22.09 36.61
CA ARG A 468 3.69 23.55 36.68
C ARG A 468 2.58 24.33 37.38
N GLY A 469 1.37 23.78 37.49
CA GLY A 469 0.28 24.37 38.28
C GLY A 469 0.29 23.99 39.77
N ARG A 470 1.31 23.23 40.21
CA ARG A 470 1.49 22.76 41.61
C ARG A 470 2.81 23.20 42.23
N SER A 471 3.56 24.09 41.59
CA SER A 471 4.65 24.80 42.27
C SER A 471 4.02 25.77 43.29
N PRO A 472 4.38 25.68 44.58
CA PRO A 472 3.79 26.48 45.66
C PRO A 472 4.00 27.98 45.48
#